data_AF-M1LJS6-F1
#
_entry.id   AF-M1LJS6-F1
#
_cell.length_a   1.000
_cell.length_b   1.000
_cell.length_c   1.000
_cell.angle_alpha   90.00
_cell.angle_beta   90.00
_cell.angle_gamma   90.00
#
_symmetry.space_group_name_H-M   'P 1'
#
loop_
_entity.id
_entity.type
_entity.pdbx_description
1 polymer ?
#
loop_
_entity_poly.entity_id
_entity_poly.type
_entity_poly.pdbx_seq_one_letter_code
_entity_poly.pdbx_strand_id
1 'polypeptide(L)'
;TIWYLYRDGLLPKNTRFIGYARTQQTLSDLKDKCVQYMKVRPNEEEKFKEFWEMNEYVAGSYDKRLDFELLNQQISKHEKGLIANRIFYLALPPTVFEEATVNVRNACVSIKGYTRIIIEKPFGKDDKSSEKLSSHLASLFKEEQIYRIDHYLGKEMVQNLMTIRFANKIFDPTWNRENIASVLISFKEPFGTEGRGGYFDTFGIFR
;
A
#
# COMPACT_ATOMS: atom_id res chain seq x y z
N THR A 1 6.26 -0.95 8.43
CA THR A 1 6.23 -2.24 7.73
C THR A 1 7.46 -2.47 6.87
N ILE A 2 7.80 -1.57 5.93
CA ILE A 2 8.90 -1.81 4.98
C ILE A 2 10.28 -2.02 5.64
N TRP A 3 10.53 -1.33 6.75
CA TRP A 3 11.69 -1.57 7.61
C TRP A 3 11.80 -3.03 8.07
N TYR A 4 10.70 -3.64 8.51
CA TYR A 4 10.71 -5.03 8.96
C TYR A 4 11.04 -6.00 7.82
N LEU A 5 10.48 -5.76 6.63
CA LEU A 5 10.83 -6.56 5.45
C LEU A 5 12.32 -6.43 5.08
N TYR A 6 12.89 -5.23 5.19
CA TYR A 6 14.31 -5.00 4.96
C TYR A 6 15.17 -5.71 6.02
N ARG A 7 14.87 -5.47 7.30
CA ARG A 7 15.54 -6.07 8.46
C ARG A 7 15.60 -7.59 8.38
N ASP A 8 14.50 -8.20 7.97
CA ASP A 8 14.31 -9.65 7.88
C ASP A 8 14.81 -10.24 6.54
N GLY A 9 15.38 -9.41 5.66
CA GLY A 9 15.98 -9.87 4.40
C GLY A 9 14.97 -10.33 3.35
N LEU A 10 13.71 -9.89 3.46
CA LEU A 10 12.60 -10.27 2.57
C LEU A 10 12.47 -9.37 1.34
N LEU A 11 13.36 -8.40 1.17
CA LEU A 11 13.42 -7.51 0.02
C LEU A 11 14.58 -7.86 -0.92
N PRO A 12 14.46 -7.65 -2.23
CA PRO A 12 15.58 -7.75 -3.14
C PRO A 12 16.73 -6.83 -2.72
N LYS A 13 17.98 -7.30 -2.84
CA LYS A 13 19.19 -6.58 -2.40
C LYS A 13 19.30 -5.14 -2.92
N ASN A 14 18.86 -4.89 -4.15
CA ASN A 14 18.96 -3.59 -4.83
C ASN A 14 17.64 -2.80 -4.75
N THR A 15 17.02 -2.74 -3.57
CA THR A 15 15.78 -1.99 -3.36
C THR A 15 16.09 -0.57 -2.89
N ARG A 16 15.44 0.43 -3.51
CA ARG A 16 15.48 1.84 -3.11
C ARG A 16 14.11 2.29 -2.64
N PHE A 17 14.09 3.21 -1.68
CA PHE A 17 12.85 3.75 -1.12
C PHE A 17 12.82 5.25 -1.37
N ILE A 18 11.76 5.75 -2.00
CA ILE A 18 11.63 7.17 -2.29
C ILE A 18 10.32 7.66 -1.70
N GLY A 19 10.42 8.50 -0.67
CA GLY A 19 9.28 9.22 -0.12
C GLY A 19 8.91 10.40 -1.02
N TYR A 20 7.62 10.63 -1.23
CA TYR A 20 7.11 11.74 -2.03
C TYR A 20 5.91 12.40 -1.35
N ALA A 21 5.98 13.71 -1.11
CA ALA A 21 4.85 14.50 -0.62
C ALA A 21 5.02 16.00 -0.88
N ARG A 22 3.95 16.78 -0.66
CA ARG A 22 3.98 18.25 -0.79
C ARG A 22 4.90 18.95 0.21
N THR A 23 5.08 18.35 1.39
CA THR A 23 5.84 18.95 2.48
C THR A 23 7.31 19.05 2.11
N GLN A 24 7.87 20.25 2.15
CA GLN A 24 9.31 20.47 2.07
C GLN A 24 9.94 20.03 3.40
N GLN A 25 10.69 18.94 3.38
CA GLN A 25 11.41 18.42 4.54
C GLN A 25 12.62 17.61 4.08
N THR A 26 13.59 17.44 4.97
CA THR A 26 14.77 16.64 4.70
C THR A 26 14.51 15.15 5.01
N LEU A 27 15.39 14.29 4.52
CA LEU A 27 15.38 12.87 4.88
C LEU A 27 15.60 12.67 6.39
N SER A 28 16.39 13.53 7.04
CA SER A 28 16.62 13.48 8.49
C SER A 28 15.33 13.76 9.26
N ASP A 29 14.58 14.80 8.86
CA ASP A 29 13.31 15.14 9.51
C ASP A 29 12.30 13.99 9.39
N LEU A 30 12.27 13.32 8.22
CA LEU A 30 11.42 12.15 8.01
C LEU A 30 11.87 10.99 8.90
N LYS A 31 13.18 10.74 8.99
CA LYS A 31 13.76 9.70 9.85
C LYS A 31 13.35 9.89 11.30
N ASP A 32 13.51 11.08 11.85
CA ASP A 32 13.22 11.37 13.25
C ASP A 32 11.74 11.11 13.58
N LYS A 33 10.84 11.46 12.66
CA LYS A 33 9.39 11.16 12.80
C LYS A 33 9.11 9.66 12.78
N CYS A 34 9.85 8.88 12.00
CA CYS A 34 9.62 7.44 11.80
C CYS A 34 10.26 6.55 12.86
N VAL A 35 11.39 6.95 13.46
CA VAL A 35 12.20 6.12 14.39
C VAL A 35 11.35 5.49 15.50
N GLN A 36 10.44 6.25 16.10
CA GLN A 36 9.58 5.79 17.19
C GLN A 36 8.70 4.57 16.81
N TYR A 37 8.35 4.41 15.53
CA TYR A 37 7.49 3.33 15.05
C TYR A 37 8.28 2.11 14.55
N MET A 38 9.60 2.25 14.38
CA MET A 38 10.46 1.23 13.77
C MET A 38 10.93 0.18 14.77
N LYS A 39 10.84 0.46 16.09
CA LYS A 39 11.16 -0.48 17.18
C LYS A 39 12.51 -1.20 16.97
N VAL A 40 13.53 -0.42 16.61
CA VAL A 40 14.87 -0.92 16.29
C VAL A 40 15.50 -1.54 17.54
N ARG A 41 16.06 -2.74 17.41
CA ARG A 41 16.77 -3.42 18.51
C ARG A 41 18.26 -3.06 18.50
N PRO A 42 18.98 -3.17 19.63
CA PRO A 42 20.41 -2.81 19.70
C PRO A 42 21.30 -3.52 18.69
N ASN A 43 20.98 -4.76 18.32
CA ASN A 43 21.72 -5.54 17.33
C ASN A 43 21.31 -5.24 15.87
N GLU A 44 20.43 -4.28 15.63
CA GLU A 44 19.89 -3.93 14.31
C GLU A 44 20.35 -2.52 13.85
N GLU A 45 21.18 -1.82 14.63
CA GLU A 45 21.60 -0.43 14.37
C GLU A 45 22.33 -0.24 13.04
N GLU A 46 23.21 -1.19 12.67
CA GLU A 46 23.94 -1.15 11.40
C GLU A 46 22.98 -1.29 10.21
N LYS A 47 22.13 -2.33 10.22
CA LYS A 47 21.06 -2.50 9.22
C LYS A 47 20.11 -1.30 9.17
N PHE A 48 19.84 -0.67 10.30
CA PHE A 48 19.01 0.51 10.37
C PHE A 48 19.65 1.70 9.66
N LYS A 49 20.96 1.90 9.86
CA LYS A 49 21.73 2.91 9.15
C LYS A 49 21.74 2.64 7.65
N GLU A 50 22.06 1.41 7.23
CA GLU A 50 22.04 0.98 5.83
C GLU A 50 20.67 1.19 5.18
N PHE A 51 19.58 0.85 5.89
CA PHE A 51 18.23 1.09 5.40
C PHE A 51 18.01 2.56 5.06
N TRP A 52 18.37 3.49 5.96
CA TRP A 52 18.20 4.92 5.71
C TRP A 52 19.11 5.47 4.61
N GLU A 53 20.28 4.86 4.38
CA GLU A 53 21.13 5.18 3.22
C GLU A 53 20.49 4.76 1.88
N MET A 54 19.51 3.85 1.91
CA MET A 54 18.71 3.45 0.74
C MET A 54 17.44 4.29 0.55
N ASN A 55 17.14 5.21 1.48
CA ASN A 55 15.98 6.07 1.41
C ASN A 55 16.34 7.43 0.81
N GLU A 56 15.42 7.98 0.01
CA GLU A 56 15.47 9.34 -0.51
C GLU A 56 14.10 10.01 -0.34
N TYR A 57 14.07 11.32 -0.46
CA TYR A 57 12.83 12.09 -0.34
C TYR A 57 12.77 13.16 -1.43
N VAL A 58 11.60 13.28 -2.06
CA VAL A 58 11.32 14.28 -3.09
C VAL A 58 10.05 15.03 -2.69
N ALA A 59 10.15 16.35 -2.63
CA ALA A 59 8.98 17.19 -2.40
C ALA A 59 8.34 17.60 -3.73
N GLY A 60 7.01 17.50 -3.82
CA GLY A 60 6.27 17.85 -5.04
C GLY A 60 4.76 17.76 -4.87
N SER A 61 4.03 18.35 -5.81
CA SER A 61 2.56 18.35 -5.84
C SER A 61 1.99 17.15 -6.60
N TYR A 62 0.80 16.71 -6.18
CA TYR A 62 0.14 15.54 -6.77
C TYR A 62 -0.54 15.81 -8.12
N ASP A 63 -0.81 17.09 -8.41
CA ASP A 63 -1.54 17.58 -9.59
C ASP A 63 -0.62 18.02 -10.74
N LYS A 64 0.66 18.33 -10.46
CA LYS A 64 1.60 18.85 -11.45
C LYS A 64 2.44 17.76 -12.09
N ARG A 65 2.29 17.60 -13.41
CA ARG A 65 3.12 16.68 -14.21
C ARG A 65 4.62 16.91 -14.05
N LEU A 66 5.08 18.17 -14.00
CA LEU A 66 6.50 18.51 -13.86
C LEU A 66 7.12 17.89 -12.59
N ASP A 67 6.38 17.86 -11.48
CA ASP A 67 6.88 17.32 -10.22
C ASP A 67 7.05 15.79 -10.30
N PHE A 68 6.22 15.11 -11.09
CA PHE A 68 6.38 13.68 -11.38
C PHE A 68 7.50 13.39 -12.39
N GLU A 69 7.79 14.31 -13.31
CA GLU A 69 8.96 14.21 -14.16
C GLU A 69 10.25 14.32 -13.34
N LEU A 70 10.29 15.21 -12.35
CA LEU A 70 11.37 15.29 -11.37
C LEU A 70 11.48 14.02 -10.52
N LEU A 71 10.35 13.48 -10.04
CA LEU A 71 10.33 12.20 -9.34
C LEU A 71 10.89 11.07 -10.22
N ASN A 72 10.48 10.99 -11.49
CA ASN A 72 10.98 10.01 -12.44
C ASN A 72 12.49 10.14 -12.66
N GLN A 73 13.01 11.37 -12.75
CA GLN A 73 14.46 11.60 -12.84
C GLN A 73 15.19 11.06 -11.61
N GLN A 74 14.65 11.27 -10.40
CA GLN A 74 15.24 10.74 -9.17
C GLN A 74 15.22 9.21 -9.14
N ILE A 75 14.08 8.59 -9.47
CA ILE A 75 13.95 7.13 -9.58
C ILE A 75 14.99 6.57 -10.58
N SER A 76 15.07 7.18 -11.76
CA SER A 76 15.90 6.68 -12.87
C SER A 76 17.41 6.69 -12.58
N LYS A 77 17.89 7.52 -11.63
CA LYS A 77 19.31 7.51 -11.19
C LYS A 77 19.76 6.14 -10.64
N HIS A 78 18.81 5.38 -10.10
CA HIS A 78 19.06 4.09 -9.47
C HIS A 78 18.81 2.90 -10.40
N GLU A 79 18.23 3.12 -11.58
CA GLU A 79 17.80 2.08 -12.53
C GLU A 79 18.89 1.71 -13.55
N LYS A 80 20.10 1.45 -13.05
CA LYS A 80 21.27 1.11 -13.89
C LYS A 80 21.24 -0.33 -14.42
N GLY A 81 20.39 -1.18 -13.86
CA GLY A 81 20.27 -2.59 -14.23
C GLY A 81 19.52 -2.85 -15.55
N LEU A 82 19.49 -4.12 -15.96
CA LEU A 82 18.70 -4.61 -17.09
C LEU A 82 17.20 -4.58 -16.81
N ILE A 83 16.81 -4.85 -15.55
CA ILE A 83 15.43 -4.83 -15.09
C ILE A 83 15.31 -3.81 -13.96
N ALA A 84 14.28 -2.97 -14.04
CA ALA A 84 13.95 -2.01 -13.00
C ALA A 84 12.45 -2.08 -12.71
N ASN A 85 12.08 -2.53 -11.53
CA ASN A 85 10.69 -2.67 -11.13
C ASN A 85 10.29 -1.50 -10.24
N ARG A 86 9.11 -0.93 -10.47
CA ARG A 86 8.58 0.19 -9.68
C ARG A 86 7.30 -0.20 -8.96
N ILE A 87 7.22 0.12 -7.67
CA ILE A 87 6.01 -0.05 -6.85
C ILE A 87 5.66 1.31 -6.26
N PHE A 88 4.50 1.84 -6.62
CA PHE A 88 3.98 3.09 -6.09
C PHE A 88 2.95 2.79 -5.00
N TYR A 89 3.27 3.09 -3.75
CA TYR A 89 2.32 3.01 -2.64
C TYR A 89 1.59 4.35 -2.49
N LEU A 90 0.32 4.40 -2.87
CA LEU A 90 -0.49 5.61 -2.82
C LEU A 90 -1.17 5.74 -1.45
N ALA A 91 -0.37 6.10 -0.44
CA ALA A 91 -0.86 6.47 0.88
C ALA A 91 -1.42 7.92 0.88
N LEU A 92 -2.39 8.16 0.00
CA LEU A 92 -2.93 9.48 -0.31
C LEU A 92 -4.43 9.55 0.00
N PRO A 93 -4.96 10.73 0.35
CA PRO A 93 -6.40 10.90 0.48
C PRO A 93 -7.09 10.75 -0.89
N PRO A 94 -8.36 10.32 -0.94
CA PRO A 94 -9.10 10.12 -2.19
C PRO A 94 -9.14 11.33 -3.11
N THR A 95 -9.07 12.55 -2.56
CA THR A 95 -9.19 13.82 -3.30
C THR A 95 -8.08 14.07 -4.32
N VAL A 96 -6.88 13.51 -4.10
CA VAL A 96 -5.71 13.70 -4.99
C VAL A 96 -5.38 12.44 -5.77
N PHE A 97 -6.18 11.39 -5.61
CA PHE A 97 -5.86 10.06 -6.10
C PHE A 97 -5.94 9.96 -7.63
N GLU A 98 -6.99 10.54 -8.23
CA GLU A 98 -7.16 10.55 -9.69
C GLU A 98 -5.99 11.27 -10.38
N GLU A 99 -5.61 12.45 -9.89
CA GLU A 99 -4.49 13.23 -10.44
C GLU A 99 -3.14 12.53 -10.26
N ALA A 100 -2.88 11.99 -9.07
CA ALA A 100 -1.63 11.27 -8.79
C ALA A 100 -1.48 10.04 -9.70
N THR A 101 -2.54 9.25 -9.89
CA THR A 101 -2.49 8.05 -10.73
C THR A 101 -2.27 8.37 -12.21
N VAL A 102 -2.88 9.45 -12.73
CA VAL A 102 -2.62 9.96 -14.09
C VAL A 102 -1.16 10.37 -14.24
N ASN A 103 -0.63 11.12 -13.28
CA ASN A 103 0.75 11.58 -13.32
C ASN A 103 1.76 10.43 -13.18
N VAL A 104 1.50 9.43 -12.34
CA VAL A 104 2.30 8.20 -12.27
C VAL A 104 2.31 7.49 -13.63
N ARG A 105 1.14 7.32 -14.24
CA ARG A 105 1.01 6.64 -15.55
C ARG A 105 1.78 7.37 -16.65
N ASN A 106 1.71 8.70 -16.66
CA ASN A 106 2.28 9.50 -17.74
C ASN A 106 3.78 9.74 -17.62
N ALA A 107 4.32 9.84 -16.40
CA ALA A 107 5.72 10.25 -16.19
C ALA A 107 6.59 9.18 -15.52
N CYS A 108 6.02 8.25 -14.76
CA CYS A 108 6.78 7.42 -13.82
C CYS A 108 6.69 5.91 -14.08
N VAL A 109 6.18 5.47 -15.23
CA VAL A 109 6.14 4.04 -15.59
C VAL A 109 7.55 3.54 -15.91
N SER A 110 7.90 2.36 -15.37
CA SER A 110 9.16 1.70 -15.70
C SER A 110 9.18 1.26 -17.17
N ILE A 111 10.32 1.49 -17.81
CA ILE A 111 10.59 1.08 -19.20
C ILE A 111 11.13 -0.36 -19.25
N LYS A 112 11.81 -0.81 -18.19
CA LYS A 112 12.60 -2.06 -18.16
C LYS A 112 12.03 -3.13 -17.23
N GLY A 113 10.83 -2.94 -16.69
CA GLY A 113 10.23 -3.87 -15.74
C GLY A 113 8.77 -3.55 -15.48
N TYR A 114 8.21 -4.15 -14.44
CA TYR A 114 6.81 -3.87 -14.10
C TYR A 114 6.67 -2.54 -13.37
N THR A 115 5.49 -1.95 -13.51
CA THR A 115 4.99 -0.89 -12.64
C THR A 115 3.76 -1.40 -11.94
N ARG A 116 3.73 -1.34 -10.61
CA ARG A 116 2.57 -1.70 -9.79
C ARG A 116 2.17 -0.53 -8.92
N ILE A 117 0.87 -0.36 -8.72
CA ILE A 117 0.31 0.63 -7.81
C ILE A 117 -0.38 -0.11 -6.66
N ILE A 118 -0.15 0.35 -5.44
CA ILE A 118 -0.82 -0.11 -4.22
C ILE A 118 -1.71 1.02 -3.75
N ILE A 119 -2.99 0.70 -3.52
CA ILE A 119 -4.02 1.71 -3.25
C ILE A 119 -4.80 1.31 -1.99
N GLU A 120 -5.09 2.28 -1.14
CA GLU A 120 -5.78 2.10 0.14
C GLU A 120 -7.25 2.51 0.03
N LYS A 121 -8.07 1.94 0.92
CA LYS A 121 -9.47 2.32 1.07
C LYS A 121 -9.60 3.80 1.50
N PRO A 122 -10.69 4.50 1.16
CA PRO A 122 -11.93 4.01 0.56
C PRO A 122 -11.90 3.89 -0.97
N PHE A 123 -12.48 2.81 -1.51
CA PHE A 123 -12.61 2.56 -2.96
C PHE A 123 -13.95 3.07 -3.51
N GLY A 124 -14.25 4.34 -3.26
CA GLY A 124 -15.59 4.90 -3.42
C GLY A 124 -16.41 4.81 -2.13
N LYS A 125 -17.65 5.32 -2.20
CA LYS A 125 -18.61 5.40 -1.07
C LYS A 125 -19.94 4.70 -1.37
N ASP A 126 -20.13 4.31 -2.63
CA ASP A 126 -21.28 3.61 -3.21
C ASP A 126 -20.83 2.91 -4.50
N ASP A 127 -21.73 2.14 -5.10
CA ASP A 127 -21.52 1.41 -6.36
C ASP A 127 -21.04 2.34 -7.49
N LYS A 128 -21.71 3.47 -7.68
CA LYS A 128 -21.41 4.43 -8.77
C LYS A 128 -20.03 5.08 -8.62
N SER A 129 -19.67 5.51 -7.41
CA SER A 129 -18.36 6.11 -7.15
C SER A 129 -17.23 5.09 -7.19
N SER A 130 -17.49 3.84 -6.80
CA SER A 130 -16.54 2.73 -6.93
C SER A 130 -16.31 2.34 -8.39
N GLU A 131 -17.37 2.29 -9.19
CA GLU A 131 -17.30 2.04 -10.63
C GLU A 131 -16.54 3.15 -11.36
N LYS A 132 -16.77 4.43 -11.01
CA LYS A 132 -16.01 5.56 -11.55
C LYS A 132 -14.51 5.40 -11.26
N LEU A 133 -14.14 5.10 -10.01
CA LEU A 133 -12.76 4.91 -9.60
C LEU A 133 -12.11 3.71 -10.34
N SER A 134 -12.86 2.61 -10.46
CA SER A 134 -12.39 1.40 -11.13
C SER A 134 -12.17 1.64 -12.63
N SER A 135 -13.11 2.34 -13.28
CA SER A 135 -13.00 2.71 -14.70
C SER A 135 -11.81 3.65 -14.94
N HIS A 136 -11.61 4.64 -14.06
CA HIS A 136 -10.45 5.53 -14.10
C HIS A 136 -9.14 4.72 -14.03
N LEU A 137 -9.00 3.85 -13.03
CA LEU A 137 -7.81 3.03 -12.86
C LEU A 137 -7.57 2.07 -14.03
N ALA A 138 -8.62 1.40 -14.52
CA ALA A 138 -8.54 0.49 -15.66
C ALA A 138 -8.15 1.19 -16.97
N SER A 139 -8.47 2.49 -17.11
CA SER A 139 -8.02 3.30 -18.26
C SER A 139 -6.52 3.59 -18.24
N LEU A 140 -5.90 3.53 -17.05
CA LEU A 140 -4.49 3.87 -16.84
C LEU A 140 -3.60 2.63 -16.70
N PHE A 141 -4.05 1.61 -15.98
CA PHE A 141 -3.26 0.44 -15.59
C PHE A 141 -4.01 -0.84 -15.90
N LYS A 142 -3.26 -1.91 -16.22
CA LYS A 142 -3.84 -3.26 -16.29
C LYS A 142 -4.15 -3.77 -14.88
N GLU A 143 -5.12 -4.66 -14.77
CA GLU A 143 -5.55 -5.20 -13.47
C GLU A 143 -4.41 -5.87 -12.67
N GLU A 144 -3.50 -6.59 -13.35
CA GLU A 144 -2.29 -7.20 -12.75
C GLU A 144 -1.31 -6.19 -12.13
N GLN A 145 -1.47 -4.89 -12.44
CA GLN A 145 -0.66 -3.81 -11.91
C GLN A 145 -1.30 -3.15 -10.69
N ILE A 146 -2.57 -3.43 -10.39
CA ILE A 146 -3.36 -2.75 -9.37
C ILE A 146 -3.49 -3.64 -8.13
N TYR A 147 -3.03 -3.15 -6.99
CA TYR A 147 -3.12 -3.83 -5.70
C TYR A 147 -3.98 -3.02 -4.75
N ARG A 148 -5.25 -3.42 -4.61
CA ARG A 148 -6.21 -2.80 -3.67
C ARG A 148 -6.03 -3.42 -2.29
N ILE A 149 -5.70 -2.61 -1.30
CA ILE A 149 -5.45 -3.08 0.05
C ILE A 149 -6.76 -3.21 0.83
N ASP A 150 -7.04 -4.44 1.22
CA ASP A 150 -7.80 -4.74 2.43
C ASP A 150 -6.86 -5.45 3.41
N HIS A 151 -6.51 -4.75 4.48
CA HIS A 151 -5.54 -5.25 5.46
C HIS A 151 -6.04 -6.49 6.23
N TYR A 152 -7.34 -6.80 6.23
CA TYR A 152 -7.83 -8.06 6.81
C TYR A 152 -7.33 -9.27 6.04
N LEU A 153 -7.15 -9.16 4.71
CA LEU A 153 -6.60 -10.23 3.87
C LEU A 153 -5.12 -10.53 4.19
N GLY A 154 -4.43 -9.61 4.88
CA GLY A 154 -3.07 -9.82 5.39
C GLY A 154 -3.00 -10.49 6.76
N LYS A 155 -4.13 -10.73 7.44
CA LYS A 155 -4.14 -11.37 8.77
C LYS A 155 -3.97 -12.87 8.63
N GLU A 156 -3.07 -13.44 9.44
CA GLU A 156 -2.72 -14.85 9.44
C GLU A 156 -3.95 -15.78 9.48
N MET A 157 -4.87 -15.55 10.41
CA MET A 157 -6.07 -16.38 10.55
C MET A 157 -7.03 -16.27 9.36
N VAL A 158 -7.07 -15.12 8.68
CA VAL A 158 -7.89 -14.94 7.47
C VAL A 158 -7.29 -15.72 6.31
N GLN A 159 -5.96 -15.66 6.15
CA GLN A 159 -5.26 -16.46 5.13
C GLN A 159 -5.41 -17.97 5.38
N ASN A 160 -5.40 -18.37 6.65
CA ASN A 160 -5.52 -19.77 7.04
C ASN A 160 -6.91 -20.38 6.74
N LEU A 161 -7.96 -19.57 6.52
CA LEU A 161 -9.29 -20.07 6.16
C LEU A 161 -9.27 -20.96 4.92
N MET A 162 -8.43 -20.64 3.93
CA MET A 162 -8.29 -21.45 2.72
C MET A 162 -7.68 -22.83 3.02
N THR A 163 -6.61 -22.86 3.82
CA THR A 163 -5.96 -24.10 4.24
C THR A 163 -6.90 -24.96 5.08
N ILE A 164 -7.60 -24.37 6.05
CA ILE A 164 -8.58 -25.07 6.89
C ILE A 164 -9.65 -25.72 6.02
N ARG A 165 -10.24 -24.97 5.08
CA ARG A 165 -11.35 -25.47 4.26
C ARG A 165 -10.93 -26.53 3.24
N PHE A 166 -9.82 -26.33 2.54
CA PHE A 166 -9.51 -27.13 1.35
C PHE A 166 -8.38 -28.15 1.54
N ALA A 167 -7.52 -28.00 2.55
CA ALA A 167 -6.43 -28.97 2.81
C ALA A 167 -6.87 -30.13 3.72
N ASN A 168 -8.09 -30.08 4.27
CA ASN A 168 -8.58 -31.03 5.27
C ASN A 168 -9.84 -31.76 4.75
N LYS A 169 -9.70 -33.05 4.45
CA LYS A 169 -10.82 -33.90 3.95
C LYS A 169 -12.04 -33.95 4.88
N ILE A 170 -11.86 -33.69 6.17
CA ILE A 170 -12.96 -33.70 7.15
C ILE A 170 -13.94 -32.54 6.96
N PHE A 171 -13.47 -31.39 6.44
CA PHE A 171 -14.31 -30.21 6.24
C PHE A 171 -15.00 -30.20 4.88
N ASP A 172 -14.46 -30.90 3.88
CA ASP A 172 -15.01 -30.96 2.53
C ASP A 172 -16.48 -31.46 2.48
N PRO A 173 -16.88 -32.58 3.11
CA PRO A 173 -18.26 -33.05 3.06
C PRO A 173 -19.21 -32.24 3.98
N THR A 174 -18.69 -31.44 4.92
CA THR A 174 -19.48 -30.71 5.91
C THR A 174 -19.63 -29.23 5.61
N TRP A 175 -18.82 -28.66 4.70
CA TRP A 175 -18.88 -27.25 4.35
C TRP A 175 -19.96 -26.94 3.29
N ASN A 176 -21.22 -27.24 3.60
CA ASN A 176 -22.37 -27.01 2.71
C ASN A 176 -23.68 -26.77 3.48
N ARG A 177 -24.73 -26.37 2.74
CA ARG A 177 -26.05 -26.01 3.29
C ARG A 177 -26.76 -27.13 4.04
N GLU A 178 -26.43 -28.40 3.78
CA GLU A 178 -27.08 -29.53 4.45
C GLU A 178 -26.48 -29.81 5.83
N ASN A 179 -25.30 -29.26 6.11
CA ASN A 179 -24.56 -29.48 7.35
C ASN A 179 -24.36 -28.19 8.17
N ILE A 180 -24.45 -27.01 7.54
CA ILE A 180 -24.26 -25.71 8.19
C ILE A 180 -25.61 -25.02 8.39
N ALA A 181 -25.99 -24.81 9.65
CA ALA A 181 -27.20 -24.07 10.00
C ALA A 181 -27.05 -22.55 9.78
N SER A 182 -25.90 -21.96 10.12
CA SER A 182 -25.61 -20.54 9.91
C SER A 182 -24.10 -20.24 9.94
N VAL A 183 -23.71 -19.09 9.38
CA VAL A 183 -22.35 -18.54 9.43
C VAL A 183 -22.42 -17.18 10.12
N LEU A 184 -21.68 -17.01 11.21
CA LEU A 184 -21.60 -15.75 11.95
C LEU A 184 -20.24 -15.09 11.72
N ILE A 185 -20.26 -13.86 11.22
CA ILE A 185 -19.08 -12.99 11.10
C ILE A 185 -19.27 -11.84 12.08
N SER A 186 -18.34 -11.68 13.02
CA SER A 186 -18.42 -10.65 14.05
C SER A 186 -17.16 -9.78 14.05
N PHE A 187 -17.36 -8.48 14.03
CA PHE A 187 -16.34 -7.47 14.25
C PHE A 187 -16.75 -6.62 15.45
N LYS A 188 -15.90 -6.55 16.47
CA LYS A 188 -16.17 -5.82 17.72
C LYS A 188 -14.92 -5.05 18.11
N GLU A 189 -15.11 -3.78 18.45
CA GLU A 189 -14.07 -2.92 19.00
C GLU A 189 -14.52 -2.46 20.39
N PRO A 190 -13.66 -2.52 21.42
CA PRO A 190 -14.01 -2.09 22.78
C PRO A 190 -13.89 -0.56 22.97
N PHE A 191 -13.66 0.21 21.90
CA PHE A 191 -13.44 1.66 21.90
C PHE A 191 -14.38 2.36 20.92
N GLY A 192 -14.55 3.68 21.10
CA GLY A 192 -15.42 4.51 20.26
C GLY A 192 -14.70 5.10 19.05
N THR A 193 -15.16 6.26 18.57
CA THR A 193 -14.54 6.93 17.41
C THR A 193 -13.22 7.64 17.72
N GLU A 194 -12.80 7.72 18.99
CA GLU A 194 -11.48 8.24 19.44
C GLU A 194 -10.96 9.47 18.65
N GLY A 195 -11.76 10.53 18.58
CA GLY A 195 -11.38 11.78 17.89
C GLY A 195 -11.49 11.75 16.35
N ARG A 196 -11.90 10.64 15.74
CA ARG A 196 -12.14 10.48 14.29
C ARG A 196 -13.62 10.52 13.90
N GLY A 197 -14.46 11.07 14.77
CA GLY A 197 -15.92 11.12 14.61
C GLY A 197 -16.36 11.72 13.26
N GLY A 198 -15.72 12.81 12.80
CA GLY A 198 -16.09 13.43 11.53
C GLY A 198 -15.86 12.55 10.29
N TYR A 199 -14.81 11.72 10.28
CA TYR A 199 -14.60 10.74 9.22
C TYR A 199 -15.61 9.59 9.34
N PHE A 200 -15.82 9.09 10.56
CA PHE A 200 -16.77 8.01 10.82
C PHE A 200 -18.22 8.40 10.51
N ASP A 201 -18.62 9.65 10.73
CA ASP A 201 -19.98 10.15 10.43
C ASP A 201 -20.31 10.08 8.92
N THR A 202 -19.30 10.30 8.08
CA THR A 202 -19.47 10.28 6.62
C THR A 202 -19.58 8.84 6.09
N PHE A 203 -18.82 7.90 6.65
CA PHE A 203 -18.72 6.52 6.13
C PHE A 203 -19.58 5.51 6.91
N GLY A 204 -19.71 5.68 8.22
CA GLY A 204 -20.40 4.75 9.11
C GLY A 204 -19.68 3.40 9.23
N ILE A 205 -20.32 2.45 9.93
CA ILE A 205 -19.78 1.09 10.12
C ILE A 205 -19.99 0.17 8.89
N PHE A 206 -20.94 0.51 8.01
CA PHE A 206 -21.29 -0.33 6.86
C PHE A 206 -20.32 -0.18 5.67
N ARG A 207 -19.50 0.87 5.63
CA ARG A 207 -18.62 1.19 4.49
C ARG A 207 -17.16 0.87 4.77
#